data_AF-K6Z106-F1
#
_entry.id   AF-K6Z106-F1
#
_cell.length_a   1.000
_cell.length_b   1.000
_cell.length_c   1.000
_cell.angle_alpha   90.00
_cell.angle_beta   90.00
_cell.angle_gamma   90.00
#
_symmetry.space_group_name_H-M   'P 1'
#
loop_
_entity.id
_entity.type
_entity.pdbx_description
1 polymer ?
#
loop_
_entity_poly.entity_id
_entity_poly.type
_entity_poly.pdbx_seq_one_letter_code
_entity_poly.pdbx_strand_id
1 'polypeptide(L)'
;MADKPLTERMALLEDAAKKMTVPEKTLLNVLKLLVIVPVFALILQVTNNWFSLAWAALIFLLYPIFVKPIQYSLSAKYLKDNNK
;
A
#
# COMPACT_ATOMS: atom_id res chain seq x y z
N MET A 1 -0.91 -6.56 -23.75
CA MET A 1 -1.46 -5.95 -22.52
C MET A 1 -2.13 -4.58 -22.74
N ALA A 2 -1.85 -3.85 -23.83
CA ALA A 2 -2.46 -2.54 -24.14
C ALA A 2 -3.97 -2.60 -24.43
N ASP A 3 -4.44 -3.76 -24.90
CA ASP A 3 -5.74 -3.94 -25.56
C ASP A 3 -6.89 -4.38 -24.64
N LYS A 4 -6.61 -4.73 -23.37
CA LYS A 4 -7.66 -5.15 -22.42
C LYS A 4 -8.32 -3.96 -21.73
N PRO A 5 -9.65 -4.00 -21.49
CA PRO A 5 -10.36 -2.99 -20.71
C PRO A 5 -9.75 -2.88 -19.29
N LEU A 6 -9.79 -1.66 -18.74
CA LEU A 6 -9.16 -1.34 -17.44
C LEU A 6 -9.62 -2.27 -16.32
N THR A 7 -10.87 -2.72 -16.36
CA THR A 7 -11.44 -3.65 -15.38
C THR A 7 -10.78 -5.04 -15.42
N GLU A 8 -10.55 -5.60 -16.61
CA GLU A 8 -9.83 -6.88 -16.75
C GLU A 8 -8.37 -6.75 -16.29
N ARG A 9 -7.74 -5.60 -16.57
CA ARG A 9 -6.38 -5.32 -16.10
C ARG A 9 -6.31 -5.24 -14.58
N MET A 10 -7.30 -4.61 -13.94
CA MET A 10 -7.40 -4.57 -12.48
C MET A 10 -7.65 -5.95 -11.90
N ALA A 11 -8.52 -6.77 -12.49
CA ALA A 11 -8.74 -8.14 -12.06
C ALA A 11 -7.46 -9.01 -12.15
N LEU A 12 -6.70 -8.88 -13.25
CA LEU A 12 -5.42 -9.58 -13.43
C LEU A 12 -4.34 -9.11 -12.43
N LEU A 13 -4.30 -7.80 -12.13
CA LEU A 13 -3.44 -7.24 -11.08
C LEU A 13 -3.82 -7.75 -9.69
N GLU A 14 -5.12 -7.89 -9.43
CA GLU A 14 -5.65 -8.37 -8.16
C GLU A 14 -5.35 -9.86 -7.95
N ASP A 15 -5.45 -10.68 -8.99
CA ASP A 15 -5.00 -12.07 -8.95
C ASP A 15 -3.47 -12.20 -8.85
N ALA A 16 -2.71 -11.33 -9.51
CA ALA A 16 -1.25 -11.26 -9.33
C ALA A 16 -0.87 -10.85 -7.91
N ALA A 17 -1.63 -9.95 -7.27
CA ALA A 17 -1.44 -9.57 -5.88
C ALA A 17 -1.73 -10.73 -4.92
N LYS A 18 -2.67 -11.63 -5.24
CA LYS A 18 -2.90 -12.86 -4.45
C LYS A 18 -1.73 -13.82 -4.51
N LYS A 19 -1.04 -13.89 -5.66
CA LYS A 19 0.19 -14.68 -5.89
C LYS A 19 1.43 -14.11 -5.19
N MET A 20 1.36 -12.91 -4.58
CA MET A 20 2.47 -12.38 -3.79
C MET A 20 2.86 -13.37 -2.68
N THR A 21 4.15 -13.65 -2.63
CA THR A 21 4.76 -14.56 -1.66
C THR A 21 4.59 -14.01 -0.24
N VAL A 22 4.54 -14.90 0.75
CA VAL A 22 4.44 -14.55 2.19
C VAL A 22 5.40 -13.42 2.60
N PRO A 23 6.71 -13.45 2.27
CA PRO A 23 7.62 -12.37 2.62
C PRO A 23 7.23 -10.99 2.05
N GLU A 24 6.68 -10.91 0.84
CA GLU A 24 6.27 -9.63 0.26
C GLU A 24 4.99 -9.08 0.89
N LYS A 25 4.03 -9.96 1.22
CA LYS A 25 2.85 -9.57 2.00
C LYS A 25 3.26 -9.09 3.38
N THR A 26 4.19 -9.77 4.03
CA THR A 26 4.74 -9.36 5.33
C THR A 26 5.45 -8.01 5.22
N LEU A 27 6.25 -7.78 4.18
CA LEU A 27 6.95 -6.51 3.96
C LEU A 27 5.96 -5.35 3.77
N LEU A 28 4.91 -5.55 2.97
CA LEU A 28 3.82 -4.57 2.86
C LEU A 28 3.17 -4.32 4.21
N ASN A 29 2.86 -5.36 4.98
CA ASN A 29 2.20 -5.22 6.27
C ASN A 29 3.08 -4.53 7.33
N VAL A 30 4.39 -4.80 7.34
CA VAL A 30 5.38 -4.08 8.14
C VAL A 30 5.43 -2.62 7.74
N LEU A 31 5.38 -2.31 6.44
CA LEU A 31 5.31 -0.93 5.97
C LEU A 31 4.03 -0.23 6.44
N LYS A 32 2.87 -0.91 6.43
CA LYS A 32 1.63 -0.39 7.04
C LYS A 32 1.82 -0.13 8.52
N LEU A 33 2.42 -1.08 9.24
CA LEU A 33 2.65 -0.98 10.68
C LEU A 33 3.56 0.21 11.02
N LEU A 34 4.66 0.39 10.28
CA LEU A 34 5.59 1.51 10.43
C LEU A 34 4.92 2.87 10.24
N VAL A 35 3.84 2.95 9.46
CA VAL A 35 3.07 4.18 9.26
C VAL A 35 1.95 4.32 10.31
N ILE A 36 1.29 3.21 10.68
CA ILE A 36 0.23 3.19 11.68
C ILE A 36 0.74 3.61 13.07
N VAL A 37 1.91 3.10 13.49
CA VAL A 37 2.50 3.39 14.81
C VAL A 37 2.70 4.91 15.05
N PRO A 38 3.40 5.67 14.17
CA PRO A 38 3.56 7.10 14.37
C PRO A 38 2.24 7.88 14.23
N VAL A 39 1.32 7.46 13.35
CA VAL A 39 -0.01 8.06 13.25
C VAL A 39 -0.77 7.91 14.58
N PHE A 40 -0.76 6.72 15.18
CA PHE A 40 -1.35 6.49 16.50
C PHE A 40 -0.70 7.36 17.58
N ALA A 41 0.62 7.47 17.60
CA ALA A 41 1.33 8.30 18.56
C ALA A 41 0.95 9.80 18.43
N LEU A 42 0.78 10.30 17.20
CA LEU A 42 0.34 11.68 16.95
C LEU A 42 -1.11 11.90 17.36
N ILE A 43 -1.99 10.92 17.15
CA ILE A 43 -3.37 10.97 17.63
C ILE A 43 -3.41 11.05 19.16
N LEU A 44 -2.58 10.29 19.87
CA LEU A 44 -2.51 10.37 21.34
C LEU A 44 -2.04 11.73 21.84
N GLN A 45 -1.20 12.43 21.08
CA GLN A 45 -0.72 13.77 21.41
C GLN A 45 -1.73 14.89 21.08
N VAL A 46 -2.88 14.57 20.47
CA VAL A 46 -3.88 15.58 20.06
C VAL A 46 -4.43 16.40 21.23
N THR A 47 -4.48 15.81 22.43
CA THR A 47 -4.97 16.46 23.66
C THR A 47 -4.05 17.60 24.11
N ASN A 48 -2.75 17.48 23.82
CA ASN A 48 -1.74 18.46 24.21
C ASN A 48 -1.35 19.38 23.04
N ASN A 49 -1.54 18.93 21.80
CA ASN A 49 -1.23 19.68 20.60
C ASN A 49 -2.21 19.34 19.47
N TRP A 50 -3.14 20.24 19.17
CA TRP A 50 -4.14 20.07 18.12
C TRP A 50 -3.52 20.00 16.71
N PHE A 51 -2.32 20.55 16.50
CA PHE A 51 -1.59 20.42 15.22
C PHE A 51 -1.16 18.98 14.94
N SER A 52 -0.99 18.15 15.97
CA SER A 52 -0.63 16.73 15.82
C SER A 52 -1.69 15.96 15.02
N LEU A 53 -2.96 16.39 15.06
CA LEU A 53 -4.02 15.80 14.26
C LEU A 53 -3.84 16.07 12.75
N ALA A 54 -3.44 17.30 12.40
CA ALA A 54 -3.16 17.65 11.00
C ALA A 54 -1.97 16.86 10.46
N TRP A 55 -0.92 16.67 11.26
CA TRP A 55 0.22 15.82 10.91
C TRP A 55 -0.15 14.33 10.78
N ALA A 56 -0.99 13.82 11.67
CA ALA A 56 -1.51 12.45 11.58
C ALA A 56 -2.30 12.25 10.28
N ALA A 57 -3.18 13.20 9.94
CA ALA A 57 -3.95 13.18 8.70
C ALA A 57 -3.05 13.25 7.46
N LEU A 58 -2.03 14.12 7.48
CA LEU A 58 -1.07 14.26 6.39
C LEU A 58 -0.29 12.95 6.14
N ILE A 59 0.23 12.33 7.20
CA ILE A 59 0.95 11.04 7.11
C ILE A 59 0.02 9.94 6.62
N PHE A 60 -1.22 9.90 7.09
CA PHE A 60 -2.23 8.96 6.63
C PHE A 60 -2.59 9.15 5.15
N LEU A 61 -2.57 10.38 4.65
CA LEU A 61 -2.80 10.68 3.24
C LEU A 61 -1.58 10.34 2.35
N LEU A 62 -0.37 10.48 2.89
CA LEU A 62 0.87 10.09 2.23
C LEU A 62 1.03 8.56 2.15
N TYR A 63 0.51 7.83 3.13
CA TYR A 63 0.54 6.35 3.16
C TYR A 63 0.13 5.68 1.83
N PRO A 64 -1.06 5.93 1.25
CA PRO A 64 -1.45 5.28 0.00
C PRO A 64 -0.56 5.71 -1.18
N ILE A 65 0.05 6.89 -1.15
CA ILE A 65 0.93 7.39 -2.20
C ILE A 65 2.23 6.58 -2.27
N PHE A 66 2.76 6.12 -1.13
CA PHE A 66 3.98 5.29 -1.11
C PHE A 66 3.69 3.79 -1.13
N VAL A 67 2.67 3.34 -0.40
CA VAL A 67 2.41 1.90 -0.26
C VAL A 67 1.78 1.30 -1.51
N LYS A 68 0.86 2.02 -2.19
CA LYS A 68 0.24 1.53 -3.44
C LYS A 68 1.25 1.31 -4.58
N PRO A 69 2.20 2.21 -4.90
CA PRO A 69 3.16 1.95 -5.96
C PRO A 69 4.14 0.84 -5.61
N ILE A 70 4.53 0.67 -4.34
CA ILE A 70 5.36 -0.48 -3.92
C ILE A 70 4.58 -1.78 -4.09
N GLN A 71 3.31 -1.81 -3.65
CA GLN A 71 2.42 -2.94 -3.84
C GLN A 71 2.22 -3.26 -5.33
N TYR A 72 2.03 -2.23 -6.16
CA TYR A 72 1.88 -2.38 -7.61
C TYR A 72 3.17 -2.89 -8.27
N SER A 73 4.33 -2.36 -7.87
CA SER A 73 5.65 -2.79 -8.34
C SER A 73 5.90 -4.27 -8.05
N LEU A 74 5.60 -4.71 -6.81
CA LEU A 74 5.70 -6.12 -6.44
C LEU A 74 4.69 -6.99 -7.19
N SER A 75 3.43 -6.55 -7.31
CA SER A 75 2.38 -7.30 -8.02
C SER A 75 2.67 -7.42 -9.53
N ALA A 76 3.24 -6.39 -10.15
CA ALA A 76 3.60 -6.38 -11.57
C ALA A 76 4.66 -7.43 -11.91
N LYS A 77 5.51 -7.82 -10.95
CA LYS A 77 6.49 -8.90 -11.12
C LYS A 77 5.83 -10.25 -11.42
N TYR A 78 4.64 -10.51 -10.86
CA TYR A 78 3.87 -11.73 -11.09
C TYR A 78 3.04 -11.71 -12.38
N LEU A 79 2.74 -10.53 -12.93
CA LEU A 79 2.13 -10.42 -14.26
C LEU A 79 3.10 -10.83 -15.37
N LYS A 80 4.40 -10.65 -15.16
CA LYS A 80 5.45 -11.02 -16.12
C LYS A 80 5.66 -12.54 -16.20
N ASP A 81 5.35 -13.27 -15.13
CA ASP A 81 5.53 -14.72 -15.01
C ASP A 81 4.44 -15.56 -15.73
N ASN A 82 3.28 -14.97 -16.05
CA ASN A 82 2.19 -15.67 -16.75
C ASN A 82 2.26 -15.57 -18.30
N ASN A 83 3.38 -15.10 -18.89
CA ASN A 83 3.64 -15.17 -20.34
C ASN A 83 4.50 -16.40 -20.68
N LYS A 84 4.02 -17.59 -20.34
CA LYS A 84 4.58 -18.84 -20.83
C LYS A 84 3.58 -19.55 -21.71
#